data_AF-L0J6D3-F1
#
_entry.id   AF-L0J6D3-F1
#
_cell.length_a   1.000
_cell.length_b   1.000
_cell.length_c   1.000
_cell.angle_alpha   90.00
_cell.angle_beta   90.00
_cell.angle_gamma   90.00
#
_symmetry.space_group_name_H-M   'P 1'
#
loop_
_entity.id
_entity.type
_entity.pdbx_description
1 polymer ?
#
loop_
_entity_poly.entity_id
_entity_poly.type
_entity_poly.pdbx_seq_one_letter_code
_entity_poly.pdbx_strand_id
1 'polypeptide(L)'
;MLVDTNDLVSATEFNRNTGRYTNRAAEGRRVVIMKDQKIVAALIGVHDLNRLDALDTTSKLGFDDIPDMNDDQGADDTSAEAKAVMPIGVTVGGEPALINPHEDLLVVGRGATELMGVFVTQAGELTEPQQFVIGSGSPTFLLPSSRPEATPPAILDVSVDTSMSAQQRLATQISGELQRRTALLRDHSVNTVEQYRQLDTGSAPLPTLTVALDTADTYLGGPLGEVVSQIVRTGHDLGVNVWLFSNAALFAQAMQLAAISQRLALHLPTAAQSREVIGSDAAAHLKPRQAVLRNIDQTLTPVVTPPATPPLTPATPTAPTAEQWPGLPQPTSINSIVEMWTAGAPDDGPALPLGFVDDAANHRHTLFSLSLIKGGHTTVIADPGQAQNFVQTLLATAALIDPVNLQFHYLGTRVPGRTPAVNSHTYEDLKHGESSAAVQSVATALTQAAEASPRAVCLIVNLQELTRAEKVGDSFMVKTFIADLLDDESTRHVHVVLLSNDTMRLDMQLAPTRRRQAATSIFYAGTDPTSIGRDIRDKVRQLPEYGPDAEYHAIAIQRPDPTRKYDGVYVVLARPDGSQ
;
A
#
# COMPACT_ATOMS: atom_id res chain seq x y z
N MET A 1 2.75 7.06 50.07
CA MET A 1 3.38 7.97 49.10
C MET A 1 4.83 8.21 49.53
N LEU A 2 5.81 7.71 48.77
CA LEU A 2 7.23 7.98 49.05
C LEU A 2 7.55 9.38 48.51
N VAL A 3 7.98 10.30 49.37
CA VAL A 3 8.42 11.64 48.98
C VAL A 3 9.92 11.59 48.78
N ASP A 4 10.39 11.89 47.57
CA ASP A 4 11.83 12.05 47.31
C ASP A 4 12.32 13.30 48.05
N THR A 5 13.32 13.12 48.91
CA THR A 5 13.95 14.22 49.65
C THR A 5 14.54 15.30 48.75
N ASN A 6 14.85 14.97 47.48
CA ASN A 6 15.35 15.92 46.49
C ASN A 6 14.28 16.88 45.93
N ASP A 7 13.01 16.59 46.20
CA ASP A 7 11.86 17.37 45.75
C ASP A 7 11.28 18.27 46.86
N LEU A 8 11.95 18.31 48.02
CA LEU A 8 11.64 19.23 49.12
C LEU A 8 12.21 20.61 48.82
N VAL A 9 11.35 21.63 48.87
CA VAL A 9 11.73 23.03 48.61
C VAL A 9 11.22 23.88 49.76
N SER A 10 12.05 24.80 50.26
CA SER A 10 11.60 25.74 51.30
C SER A 10 10.57 26.72 50.74
N ALA A 11 9.60 27.15 51.55
CA ALA A 11 8.59 28.14 51.14
C ALA A 11 9.23 29.45 50.64
N THR A 12 10.37 29.84 51.23
CA THR A 12 11.15 31.02 50.80
C THR A 12 11.77 30.82 49.41
N GLU A 13 12.28 29.63 49.12
CA GLU A 13 12.88 29.30 47.82
C GLU A 13 11.83 29.14 46.72
N PHE A 14 10.67 28.56 47.06
CA PHE A 14 9.53 28.46 46.16
C PHE A 14 9.04 29.85 45.74
N ASN A 15 8.82 30.77 46.70
CA ASN A 15 8.36 32.13 46.40
C ASN A 15 9.34 32.92 45.53
N ARG A 16 10.64 32.65 45.64
CA ARG A 16 11.68 33.28 44.81
C ARG A 16 11.73 32.74 43.38
N ASN A 17 11.26 31.52 43.16
CA ASN A 17 11.42 30.80 41.88
C ASN A 17 10.12 30.09 41.43
N THR A 18 8.96 30.70 41.67
CA THR A 18 7.66 30.08 41.43
C THR A 18 7.52 29.54 40.00
N GLY A 19 8.00 30.27 38.99
CA GLY A 19 7.98 29.85 37.58
C GLY A 19 8.77 28.58 37.30
N ARG A 20 9.92 28.39 37.97
CA ARG A 20 10.76 27.20 37.79
C ARG A 20 10.07 25.95 38.36
N TYR A 21 9.47 26.06 39.54
CA TYR A 21 8.83 24.91 40.19
C TYR A 21 7.47 24.57 39.59
N THR A 22 6.74 25.56 39.08
CA THR A 22 5.52 25.33 38.29
C THR A 22 5.81 24.61 36.97
N ASN A 23 6.86 25.01 36.25
CA ASN A 23 7.28 24.28 35.04
C ASN A 23 7.73 22.84 35.36
N ARG A 24 8.52 22.64 36.41
CA ARG A 24 8.90 21.28 36.85
C ARG A 24 7.70 20.43 37.24
N ALA A 25 6.66 21.03 37.83
CA ALA A 25 5.41 20.34 38.14
C ALA A 25 4.58 20.00 36.89
N ALA A 26 4.57 20.88 35.89
CA ALA A 26 3.95 20.63 34.58
C ALA A 26 4.68 19.51 33.81
N GLU A 27 6.00 19.39 33.96
CA GLU A 27 6.83 18.29 33.44
C GLU A 27 6.66 16.97 34.22
N GLY A 28 5.77 16.94 35.22
CA GLY A 28 5.43 15.74 35.97
C GLY A 28 6.27 15.46 37.22
N ARG A 29 7.11 16.41 37.67
CA ARG A 29 7.74 16.31 39.00
C ARG A 29 6.78 16.77 40.09
N ARG A 30 6.95 16.23 41.31
CA ARG A 30 6.15 16.62 42.47
C ARG A 30 7.01 17.54 43.32
N VAL A 31 6.58 18.77 43.58
CA VAL A 31 7.36 19.70 44.41
C VAL A 31 6.68 19.80 45.77
N VAL A 32 7.40 19.48 46.84
CA VAL A 32 6.86 19.50 48.21
C VAL A 32 7.41 20.72 48.94
N ILE A 33 6.51 21.60 49.37
CA ILE A 33 6.86 22.88 49.96
C ILE A 33 6.91 22.76 51.48
N MET A 34 8.06 23.13 52.05
CA MET A 34 8.38 23.05 53.47
C MET A 34 8.44 24.44 54.10
N LYS A 35 7.83 24.61 55.28
CA LYS A 35 8.00 25.78 56.14
C LYS A 35 8.21 25.32 57.59
N ASP A 36 9.26 25.82 58.23
CA ASP A 36 9.59 25.49 59.63
C ASP A 36 9.64 23.97 59.90
N GLN A 37 10.31 23.23 58.99
CA GLN A 37 10.41 21.76 58.99
C GLN A 37 9.07 21.00 58.88
N LYS A 38 7.98 21.67 58.52
CA LYS A 38 6.67 21.06 58.24
C LYS A 38 6.32 21.17 56.76
N ILE A 39 5.75 20.10 56.21
CA ILE A 39 5.15 20.14 54.87
C ILE A 39 3.89 21.02 54.97
N VAL A 40 3.81 22.05 54.16
CA VAL A 40 2.68 23.00 54.16
C VAL A 40 1.88 22.97 52.87
N ALA A 41 2.48 22.56 51.76
CA ALA A 41 1.80 22.42 50.47
C ALA A 41 2.59 21.47 49.55
N ALA A 42 1.94 20.99 48.49
CA ALA A 42 2.60 20.31 47.39
C ALA A 42 2.06 20.83 46.06
N LEU A 43 2.93 20.95 45.07
CA LEU A 43 2.56 21.28 43.70
C LEU A 43 2.65 20.03 42.84
N ILE A 44 1.51 19.68 42.23
CA ILE A 44 1.32 18.46 41.45
C ILE A 44 0.66 18.88 40.13
N GLY A 45 1.17 18.41 39.00
CA GLY A 45 0.54 18.64 37.70
C GLY A 45 -0.84 17.99 37.63
N VAL A 46 -1.80 18.62 36.93
CA VAL A 46 -3.18 18.11 36.80
C VAL A 46 -3.22 16.69 36.23
N HIS A 47 -2.35 16.37 35.26
CA HIS A 47 -2.21 15.01 34.74
C HIS A 47 -1.79 13.99 35.80
N ASP A 48 -0.98 14.38 36.79
CA ASP A 48 -0.54 13.49 37.87
C ASP A 48 -1.59 13.34 38.98
N LEU A 49 -2.47 14.34 39.14
CA LEU A 49 -3.66 14.26 39.99
C LEU A 49 -4.67 13.26 39.42
N ASN A 50 -4.92 13.31 38.11
CA ASN A 50 -5.76 12.33 37.41
C ASN A 50 -5.18 10.90 37.47
N ARG A 51 -3.85 10.74 37.65
CA ARG A 51 -3.19 9.43 37.86
C ARG A 51 -3.40 8.87 39.28
N LEU A 52 -3.58 9.72 40.29
CA LEU A 52 -3.88 9.27 41.66
C LEU A 52 -5.31 8.69 41.74
N ASP A 53 -6.25 9.30 41.04
CA ASP A 53 -7.63 8.80 40.89
C ASP A 53 -7.66 7.43 40.17
N ALA A 54 -6.76 7.24 39.20
CA ALA A 54 -6.56 5.97 38.50
C ALA A 54 -5.92 4.86 39.36
N LEU A 55 -5.16 5.20 40.42
CA LEU A 55 -4.52 4.21 41.33
C LEU A 55 -5.47 3.69 42.42
N ASP A 56 -6.42 4.53 42.86
CA ASP A 56 -7.52 4.09 43.73
C ASP A 56 -8.49 3.14 43.02
N THR A 57 -8.48 3.15 41.68
CA THR A 57 -9.23 2.20 40.83
C THR A 57 -8.44 0.92 40.54
N THR A 58 -7.11 0.94 40.36
CA THR A 58 -6.32 -0.29 40.13
C THR A 58 -6.33 -1.26 41.30
N SER A 59 -6.34 -0.74 42.54
CA SER A 59 -6.41 -1.56 43.76
C SER A 59 -7.74 -2.32 43.91
N LYS A 60 -8.73 -2.04 43.04
CA LYS A 60 -10.05 -2.68 43.02
C LYS A 60 -10.26 -3.64 41.84
N LEU A 61 -9.28 -3.83 40.96
CA LEU A 61 -9.42 -4.66 39.75
C LEU A 61 -9.30 -6.18 39.98
N GLY A 62 -9.22 -6.65 41.23
CA GLY A 62 -9.57 -8.03 41.61
C GLY A 62 -8.70 -9.16 41.04
N PHE A 63 -7.48 -8.90 40.58
CA PHE A 63 -6.63 -9.93 39.95
C PHE A 63 -6.13 -11.04 40.89
N ASP A 64 -6.30 -10.89 42.21
CA ASP A 64 -5.81 -11.85 43.22
C ASP A 64 -6.80 -12.99 43.53
N ASP A 65 -8.08 -12.86 43.15
CA ASP A 65 -9.13 -13.85 43.43
C ASP A 65 -9.65 -14.48 42.11
N ILE A 66 -8.81 -15.27 41.44
CA ILE A 66 -9.25 -16.07 40.28
C ILE A 66 -9.74 -17.43 40.80
N PRO A 67 -11.05 -17.75 40.74
CA PRO A 67 -11.55 -19.06 41.15
C PRO A 67 -11.27 -20.12 40.08
N ASP A 68 -11.09 -21.37 40.51
CA ASP A 68 -11.15 -22.55 39.64
C ASP A 68 -12.55 -22.67 39.03
N MET A 69 -12.61 -22.89 37.72
CA MET A 69 -13.86 -22.92 36.93
C MET A 69 -14.70 -24.16 37.27
N ASN A 70 -15.83 -23.94 37.96
CA ASN A 70 -17.07 -24.72 37.92
C ASN A 70 -18.16 -23.95 38.70
N ASP A 71 -18.98 -23.17 38.00
CA ASP A 71 -20.45 -23.17 38.14
C ASP A 71 -21.08 -21.93 37.49
N ASP A 72 -22.33 -22.16 37.09
CA ASP A 72 -23.16 -21.49 36.10
C ASP A 72 -24.11 -20.44 36.74
N GLN A 73 -24.71 -19.58 35.88
CA GLN A 73 -25.81 -18.60 36.10
C GLN A 73 -25.39 -17.17 36.51
N GLY A 74 -25.92 -16.08 35.93
CA GLY A 74 -27.01 -15.89 34.97
C GLY A 74 -27.23 -14.38 34.74
N ALA A 75 -27.62 -14.03 33.51
CA ALA A 75 -27.74 -12.65 33.01
C ALA A 75 -29.06 -11.95 33.37
N ASP A 76 -29.04 -10.61 33.44
CA ASP A 76 -30.25 -9.80 33.25
C ASP A 76 -29.95 -8.49 32.47
N ASP A 77 -30.93 -8.13 31.65
CA ASP A 77 -30.94 -7.20 30.50
C ASP A 77 -30.93 -5.70 30.86
N THR A 78 -30.39 -4.84 29.98
CA THR A 78 -31.10 -3.61 29.53
C THR A 78 -30.60 -3.08 28.17
N SER A 79 -31.49 -3.15 27.18
CA SER A 79 -31.70 -2.30 25.99
C SER A 79 -30.63 -1.25 25.62
N ALA A 80 -29.79 -1.61 24.65
CA ALA A 80 -29.21 -0.71 23.64
C ALA A 80 -29.42 -1.37 22.27
N GLU A 81 -29.56 -0.59 21.19
CA GLU A 81 -29.52 -1.12 19.82
C GLU A 81 -28.45 -2.20 19.74
N ALA A 82 -28.80 -3.41 19.29
CA ALA A 82 -27.94 -4.58 19.36
C ALA A 82 -26.70 -4.37 18.48
N LYS A 83 -25.71 -3.62 19.00
CA LYS A 83 -24.38 -3.53 18.45
C LYS A 83 -23.88 -4.96 18.36
N ALA A 84 -23.41 -5.37 17.19
CA ALA A 84 -22.78 -6.67 17.05
C ALA A 84 -21.73 -6.81 18.17
N VAL A 85 -21.82 -7.90 18.92
CA VAL A 85 -20.92 -8.19 20.04
C VAL A 85 -20.13 -9.43 19.69
N MET A 86 -18.81 -9.34 19.84
CA MET A 86 -17.89 -10.43 19.63
C MET A 86 -17.20 -10.79 20.95
N PRO A 87 -17.29 -12.05 21.41
CA PRO A 87 -16.62 -12.48 22.63
C PRO A 87 -15.12 -12.68 22.39
N ILE A 88 -14.27 -11.97 23.15
CA ILE A 88 -12.80 -12.04 23.03
C ILE A 88 -12.14 -12.81 24.17
N GLY A 89 -12.92 -13.32 25.11
CA GLY A 89 -12.44 -14.00 26.31
C GLY A 89 -13.49 -14.01 27.41
N VAL A 90 -13.05 -14.23 28.64
CA VAL A 90 -13.89 -14.19 29.84
C VAL A 90 -13.36 -13.16 30.81
N THR A 91 -14.25 -12.47 31.50
CA THR A 91 -13.91 -11.55 32.58
C THR A 91 -13.52 -12.33 33.84
N VAL A 92 -13.02 -11.63 34.87
CA VAL A 92 -12.74 -12.25 36.19
C VAL A 92 -13.99 -12.85 36.83
N GLY A 93 -15.18 -12.32 36.52
CA GLY A 93 -16.46 -12.85 36.99
C GLY A 93 -16.98 -14.07 36.22
N GLY A 94 -16.25 -14.56 35.21
CA GLY A 94 -16.71 -15.67 34.34
C GLY A 94 -17.58 -15.24 33.16
N GLU A 95 -18.08 -13.99 33.16
CA GLU A 95 -18.89 -13.44 32.08
C GLU A 95 -18.07 -13.27 30.79
N PRO A 96 -18.67 -13.42 29.59
CA PRO A 96 -17.97 -13.18 28.33
C PRO A 96 -17.53 -11.72 28.22
N ALA A 97 -16.25 -11.50 27.90
CA ALA A 97 -15.74 -10.18 27.57
C ALA A 97 -16.08 -9.87 26.12
N LEU A 98 -16.90 -8.85 25.89
CA LEU A 98 -17.44 -8.51 24.57
C LEU A 98 -16.76 -7.26 24.01
N ILE A 99 -16.54 -7.25 22.69
CA ILE A 99 -16.16 -6.06 21.94
C ILE A 99 -17.11 -5.82 20.78
N ASN A 100 -17.16 -4.60 20.26
CA ASN A 100 -17.83 -4.31 19.00
C ASN A 100 -16.86 -4.58 17.83
N PRO A 101 -17.14 -5.52 16.94
CA PRO A 101 -16.28 -5.88 15.82
C PRO A 101 -16.37 -4.89 14.65
N HIS A 102 -17.28 -3.90 14.70
CA HIS A 102 -17.40 -2.84 13.70
C HIS A 102 -16.65 -1.56 14.08
N GLU A 103 -16.00 -1.55 15.24
CA GLU A 103 -15.21 -0.41 15.73
C GLU A 103 -13.73 -0.66 15.51
N ASP A 104 -12.95 0.42 15.48
CA ASP A 104 -11.49 0.31 15.45
C ASP A 104 -10.97 -0.33 16.75
N LEU A 105 -9.98 -1.20 16.62
CA LEU A 105 -9.42 -1.97 17.73
C LEU A 105 -7.90 -1.84 17.76
N LEU A 106 -7.35 -1.55 18.94
CA LEU A 106 -5.91 -1.58 19.18
C LEU A 106 -5.56 -2.65 20.20
N VAL A 107 -4.83 -3.68 19.78
CA VAL A 107 -4.32 -4.77 20.63
C VAL A 107 -2.81 -4.61 20.81
N VAL A 108 -2.35 -4.42 22.05
CA VAL A 108 -0.94 -4.17 22.34
C VAL A 108 -0.42 -5.08 23.44
N GLY A 109 0.74 -5.69 23.21
CA GLY A 109 1.51 -6.41 24.21
C GLY A 109 1.89 -7.81 23.75
N ARG A 110 2.64 -8.54 24.59
CA ARG A 110 3.13 -9.87 24.23
C ARG A 110 1.95 -10.83 24.01
N GLY A 111 1.85 -11.40 22.81
CA GLY A 111 0.75 -12.30 22.44
C GLY A 111 -0.28 -11.68 21.49
N ALA A 112 -0.08 -10.42 21.07
CA ALA A 112 -1.06 -9.71 20.24
C ALA A 112 -1.22 -10.35 18.86
N THR A 113 -0.09 -10.71 18.23
CA THR A 113 -0.07 -11.38 16.91
C THR A 113 -0.87 -12.69 16.93
N GLU A 114 -0.72 -13.48 17.99
CA GLU A 114 -1.41 -14.76 18.16
C GLU A 114 -2.93 -14.58 18.33
N LEU A 115 -3.40 -13.44 18.83
CA LEU A 115 -4.83 -13.14 18.96
C LEU A 115 -5.48 -12.69 17.65
N MET A 116 -4.73 -12.16 16.69
CA MET A 116 -5.31 -11.68 15.44
C MET A 116 -6.09 -12.79 14.73
N GLY A 117 -5.51 -13.98 14.61
CA GLY A 117 -6.18 -15.13 13.99
C GLY A 117 -7.42 -15.59 14.73
N VAL A 118 -7.40 -15.50 16.07
CA VAL A 118 -8.57 -15.79 16.91
C VAL A 118 -9.69 -14.80 16.61
N PHE A 119 -9.39 -13.50 16.60
CA PHE A 119 -10.38 -12.45 16.41
C PHE A 119 -10.97 -12.49 15.00
N VAL A 120 -10.15 -12.70 13.96
CA VAL A 120 -10.64 -12.87 12.58
C VAL A 120 -11.57 -14.09 12.48
N THR A 121 -11.22 -15.20 13.13
CA THR A 121 -12.06 -16.40 13.12
C THR A 121 -13.40 -16.15 13.81
N GLN A 122 -13.38 -15.59 15.02
CA GLN A 122 -14.60 -15.29 15.80
C GLN A 122 -15.51 -14.29 15.09
N ALA A 123 -14.93 -13.29 14.43
CA ALA A 123 -15.67 -12.28 13.71
C ALA A 123 -16.34 -12.83 12.44
N GLY A 124 -15.70 -13.80 11.79
CA GLY A 124 -16.30 -14.54 10.67
C GLY A 124 -17.51 -15.39 11.06
N GLU A 125 -17.67 -15.72 12.35
CA GLU A 125 -18.81 -16.50 12.86
C GLU A 125 -20.03 -15.64 13.24
N LEU A 126 -19.91 -14.32 13.11
CA LEU A 126 -21.00 -13.39 13.35
C LEU A 126 -22.07 -13.53 12.26
N THR A 127 -23.32 -13.22 12.63
CA THR A 127 -24.45 -13.24 11.70
C THR A 127 -24.38 -12.14 10.65
N GLU A 128 -23.71 -11.04 10.97
CA GLU A 128 -23.55 -9.91 10.06
C GLU A 128 -22.38 -10.13 9.11
N PRO A 129 -22.51 -9.78 7.83
CA PRO A 129 -21.49 -10.06 6.84
C PRO A 129 -20.25 -9.18 7.09
N GLN A 130 -19.13 -9.83 7.42
CA GLN A 130 -17.83 -9.21 7.60
C GLN A 130 -16.84 -9.71 6.54
N GLN A 131 -16.05 -8.77 6.02
CA GLN A 131 -14.93 -9.01 5.12
C GLN A 131 -13.63 -8.58 5.77
N PHE A 132 -12.53 -9.26 5.44
CA PHE A 132 -11.23 -9.01 6.04
C PHE A 132 -10.14 -8.78 4.99
N VAL A 133 -9.26 -7.84 5.28
CA VAL A 133 -7.97 -7.67 4.61
C VAL A 133 -6.90 -7.79 5.68
N ILE A 134 -5.98 -8.72 5.49
CA ILE A 134 -4.95 -9.05 6.49
C ILE A 134 -3.59 -8.56 5.98
N GLY A 135 -2.91 -7.74 6.77
CA GLY A 135 -1.51 -7.36 6.57
C GLY A 135 -0.68 -7.85 7.75
N SER A 136 0.34 -8.67 7.53
CA SER A 136 1.22 -9.15 8.62
C SER A 136 2.65 -9.35 8.13
N GLY A 137 3.64 -9.14 8.99
CA GLY A 137 5.02 -9.53 8.69
C GLY A 137 5.29 -11.03 8.79
N SER A 138 4.29 -11.84 9.13
CA SER A 138 4.40 -13.28 9.28
C SER A 138 3.11 -13.97 8.82
N PRO A 139 3.15 -15.27 8.46
CA PRO A 139 1.93 -16.00 8.16
C PRO A 139 0.95 -15.92 9.34
N THR A 140 -0.25 -15.42 9.07
CA THR A 140 -1.35 -15.42 10.04
C THR A 140 -2.02 -16.79 10.05
N PHE A 141 -2.40 -17.26 11.23
CA PHE A 141 -3.03 -18.57 11.40
C PHE A 141 -4.43 -18.44 12.01
N LEU A 142 -5.43 -19.02 11.38
CA LEU A 142 -6.81 -19.06 11.82
C LEU A 142 -7.10 -20.31 12.65
N LEU A 143 -8.03 -20.16 13.58
CA LEU A 143 -8.61 -21.26 14.33
C LEU A 143 -9.63 -22.01 13.45
N PRO A 144 -9.89 -23.30 13.72
CA PRO A 144 -11.03 -23.96 13.12
C PRO A 144 -12.30 -23.32 13.66
N SER A 145 -13.31 -23.19 12.81
CA SER A 145 -14.60 -22.63 13.24
C SER A 145 -15.16 -23.44 14.40
N SER A 146 -15.63 -22.74 15.43
CA SER A 146 -16.30 -23.31 16.60
C SER A 146 -17.62 -23.98 16.23
N ARG A 147 -18.22 -23.56 15.11
CA ARG A 147 -19.44 -24.11 14.52
C ARG A 147 -19.12 -24.84 13.21
N PRO A 148 -19.42 -26.15 13.09
CA PRO A 148 -19.17 -26.93 11.87
C PRO A 148 -19.89 -26.38 10.62
N GLU A 149 -21.00 -25.67 10.82
CA GLU A 149 -21.82 -25.08 9.76
C GLU A 149 -21.49 -23.59 9.50
N ALA A 150 -20.57 -22.98 10.26
CA ALA A 150 -20.18 -21.60 10.03
C ALA A 150 -19.40 -21.47 8.72
N THR A 151 -19.75 -20.43 7.96
CA THR A 151 -18.98 -20.06 6.78
C THR A 151 -17.62 -19.51 7.26
N PRO A 152 -16.50 -19.85 6.61
CA PRO A 152 -15.22 -19.24 6.95
C PRO A 152 -15.30 -17.72 6.83
N PRO A 153 -14.48 -16.96 7.58
CA PRO A 153 -14.42 -15.51 7.45
C PRO A 153 -14.15 -15.14 5.98
N ALA A 154 -14.85 -14.16 5.44
CA ALA A 154 -14.65 -13.74 4.04
C ALA A 154 -13.37 -12.88 3.93
N ILE A 155 -12.24 -13.50 3.62
CA ILE A 155 -10.96 -12.82 3.49
C ILE A 155 -10.76 -12.43 2.02
N LEU A 156 -10.61 -11.12 1.77
CA LEU A 156 -10.42 -10.53 0.45
C LEU A 156 -8.96 -10.58 0.00
N ASP A 157 -8.02 -10.33 0.93
CA ASP A 157 -6.58 -10.29 0.67
C ASP A 157 -5.78 -10.67 1.92
N VAL A 158 -4.61 -11.28 1.70
CA VAL A 158 -3.61 -11.57 2.73
C VAL A 158 -2.24 -11.14 2.22
N SER A 159 -1.75 -10.01 2.72
CA SER A 159 -0.41 -9.50 2.43
C SER A 159 0.56 -9.87 3.56
N VAL A 160 1.56 -10.69 3.22
CA VAL A 160 2.62 -11.13 4.16
C VAL A 160 3.95 -10.38 3.91
N ASP A 161 4.04 -9.59 2.84
CA ASP A 161 5.24 -8.85 2.48
C ASP A 161 5.25 -7.45 3.11
N THR A 162 6.24 -7.19 3.96
CA THR A 162 6.44 -5.88 4.62
C THR A 162 7.29 -4.92 3.80
N SER A 163 7.66 -5.26 2.56
CA SER A 163 8.41 -4.37 1.68
C SER A 163 7.65 -3.05 1.45
N MET A 164 8.38 -1.96 1.27
CA MET A 164 7.78 -0.64 1.00
C MET A 164 6.84 -0.66 -0.22
N SER A 165 7.18 -1.45 -1.26
CA SER A 165 6.33 -1.63 -2.44
C SER A 165 5.03 -2.36 -2.12
N ALA A 166 5.08 -3.44 -1.34
CA ALA A 166 3.88 -4.18 -0.94
C ALA A 166 2.99 -3.34 -0.02
N GLN A 167 3.58 -2.58 0.90
CA GLN A 167 2.84 -1.62 1.74
C GLN A 167 2.17 -0.53 0.90
N GLN A 168 2.88 0.03 -0.08
CA GLN A 168 2.33 1.04 -0.99
C GLN A 168 1.15 0.48 -1.79
N ARG A 169 1.29 -0.74 -2.34
CA ARG A 169 0.23 -1.41 -3.08
C ARG A 169 -1.00 -1.66 -2.20
N LEU A 170 -0.81 -2.20 -0.99
CA LEU A 170 -1.91 -2.44 -0.06
C LEU A 170 -2.61 -1.14 0.35
N ALA A 171 -1.83 -0.06 0.58
CA ALA A 171 -2.38 1.27 0.82
C ALA A 171 -3.22 1.77 -0.36
N THR A 172 -2.76 1.56 -1.61
CA THR A 172 -3.53 1.88 -2.82
C THR A 172 -4.81 1.06 -2.92
N GLN A 173 -4.78 -0.25 -2.65
CA GLN A 173 -5.96 -1.12 -2.65
C GLN A 173 -7.02 -0.65 -1.64
N ILE A 174 -6.60 -0.37 -0.40
CA ILE A 174 -7.52 0.09 0.66
C ILE A 174 -8.07 1.48 0.33
N SER A 175 -7.22 2.41 -0.14
CA SER A 175 -7.66 3.75 -0.52
C SER A 175 -8.68 3.72 -1.66
N GLY A 176 -8.45 2.85 -2.66
CA GLY A 176 -9.39 2.60 -3.75
C GLY A 176 -10.74 2.09 -3.25
N GLU A 177 -10.75 1.19 -2.26
CA GLU A 177 -11.99 0.71 -1.65
C GLU A 177 -12.73 1.82 -0.89
N LEU A 178 -12.03 2.67 -0.14
CA LEU A 178 -12.64 3.82 0.54
C LEU A 178 -13.28 4.78 -0.48
N GLN A 179 -12.60 5.04 -1.61
CA GLN A 179 -13.13 5.86 -2.70
C GLN A 179 -14.35 5.22 -3.35
N ARG A 180 -14.31 3.90 -3.63
CA ARG A 180 -15.42 3.15 -4.22
C ARG A 180 -16.66 3.20 -3.33
N ARG A 181 -16.50 3.01 -2.02
CA ARG A 181 -17.60 3.11 -1.04
C ARG A 181 -18.14 4.54 -0.94
N THR A 182 -17.27 5.54 -0.93
CA THR A 182 -17.70 6.95 -0.94
C THR A 182 -18.53 7.28 -2.17
N ALA A 183 -18.10 6.83 -3.36
CA ALA A 183 -18.85 7.00 -4.60
C ALA A 183 -20.20 6.26 -4.54
N LEU A 184 -20.22 5.03 -4.02
CA LEU A 184 -21.45 4.23 -3.86
C LEU A 184 -22.48 4.94 -2.98
N LEU A 185 -22.08 5.48 -1.83
CA LEU A 185 -22.97 6.23 -0.93
C LEU A 185 -23.51 7.50 -1.60
N ARG A 186 -22.63 8.24 -2.29
CA ARG A 186 -23.02 9.44 -3.04
C ARG A 186 -24.02 9.13 -4.15
N ASP A 187 -23.80 8.07 -4.91
CA ASP A 187 -24.66 7.68 -6.03
C ASP A 187 -26.07 7.28 -5.55
N HIS A 188 -26.18 6.82 -4.29
CA HIS A 188 -27.46 6.51 -3.63
C HIS A 188 -27.96 7.63 -2.71
N SER A 189 -27.31 8.80 -2.70
CA SER A 189 -27.69 9.98 -1.91
C SER A 189 -27.82 9.71 -0.40
N VAL A 190 -26.94 8.86 0.15
CA VAL A 190 -26.85 8.55 1.59
C VAL A 190 -25.49 8.95 2.14
N ASN A 191 -25.41 9.17 3.44
CA ASN A 191 -24.19 9.63 4.10
C ASN A 191 -23.42 8.52 4.83
N THR A 192 -24.10 7.44 5.23
CA THR A 192 -23.46 6.32 5.95
C THR A 192 -23.83 4.97 5.34
N VAL A 193 -22.99 3.97 5.60
CA VAL A 193 -23.21 2.59 5.16
C VAL A 193 -24.47 2.00 5.80
N GLU A 194 -24.84 2.38 7.02
CA GLU A 194 -26.05 1.92 7.69
C GLU A 194 -27.29 2.39 6.92
N GLN A 195 -27.30 3.66 6.48
CA GLN A 195 -28.36 4.19 5.63
C GLN A 195 -28.41 3.45 4.29
N TYR A 196 -27.25 3.16 3.70
CA TYR A 196 -27.16 2.38 2.47
C TYR A 196 -27.73 0.96 2.63
N ARG A 197 -27.39 0.27 3.72
CA ARG A 197 -27.88 -1.10 4.03
C ARG A 197 -29.39 -1.15 4.24
N GLN A 198 -30.02 -0.04 4.61
CA GLN A 198 -31.48 0.08 4.75
C GLN A 198 -32.21 0.29 3.42
N LEU A 199 -31.48 0.63 2.34
CA LEU A 199 -32.07 0.76 1.01
C LEU A 199 -32.35 -0.63 0.41
N ASP A 200 -33.53 -0.79 -0.19
CA ASP A 200 -33.82 -1.95 -1.04
C ASP A 200 -33.15 -1.77 -2.41
N THR A 201 -31.87 -2.15 -2.47
CA THR A 201 -31.04 -2.04 -3.68
C THR A 201 -31.16 -3.27 -4.59
N GLY A 202 -31.94 -4.29 -4.22
CA GLY A 202 -31.99 -5.59 -4.90
C GLY A 202 -30.66 -6.37 -4.87
N SER A 203 -29.64 -5.85 -4.19
CA SER A 203 -28.31 -6.44 -4.05
C SER A 203 -28.06 -6.85 -2.58
N ALA A 204 -27.08 -7.71 -2.34
CA ALA A 204 -26.66 -8.03 -0.99
C ALA A 204 -26.20 -6.77 -0.24
N PRO A 205 -26.47 -6.66 1.07
CA PRO A 205 -26.06 -5.50 1.86
C PRO A 205 -24.53 -5.36 1.87
N LEU A 206 -24.03 -4.12 1.82
CA LEU A 206 -22.59 -3.85 1.80
C LEU A 206 -21.93 -4.33 3.12
N PRO A 207 -21.02 -5.32 3.08
CA PRO A 207 -20.41 -5.89 4.29
C PRO A 207 -19.47 -4.90 4.99
N THR A 208 -19.31 -5.06 6.31
CA THR A 208 -18.26 -4.34 7.04
C THR A 208 -16.90 -4.88 6.60
N LEU A 209 -15.95 -3.98 6.30
CA LEU A 209 -14.59 -4.34 5.95
C LEU A 209 -13.64 -4.03 7.10
N THR A 210 -13.03 -5.07 7.65
CA THR A 210 -12.02 -4.96 8.69
C THR A 210 -10.62 -5.08 8.08
N VAL A 211 -9.81 -4.04 8.23
CA VAL A 211 -8.38 -4.07 7.88
C VAL A 211 -7.59 -4.49 9.12
N ALA A 212 -7.17 -5.76 9.17
CA ALA A 212 -6.40 -6.34 10.27
C ALA A 212 -4.90 -6.27 9.97
N LEU A 213 -4.17 -5.42 10.71
CA LEU A 213 -2.73 -5.23 10.56
C LEU A 213 -1.98 -5.72 11.80
N ASP A 214 -1.20 -6.77 11.62
CA ASP A 214 -0.23 -7.24 12.60
C ASP A 214 1.11 -6.51 12.46
N THR A 215 1.93 -6.52 13.51
CA THR A 215 3.18 -5.72 13.55
C THR A 215 2.94 -4.26 13.14
N ALA A 216 1.88 -3.65 13.69
CA ALA A 216 1.41 -2.33 13.29
C ALA A 216 2.49 -1.24 13.41
N ASP A 217 3.47 -1.41 14.30
CA ASP A 217 4.66 -0.56 14.42
C ASP A 217 5.46 -0.44 13.11
N THR A 218 5.45 -1.48 12.27
CA THR A 218 6.12 -1.48 10.95
C THR A 218 5.30 -0.72 9.90
N TYR A 219 3.97 -0.85 9.93
CA TYR A 219 3.09 -0.31 8.90
C TYR A 219 2.75 1.18 9.11
N LEU A 220 2.59 1.62 10.36
CA LEU A 220 2.10 2.97 10.64
C LEU A 220 3.13 4.07 10.36
N GLY A 221 4.42 3.73 10.28
CA GLY A 221 5.47 4.67 9.84
C GLY A 221 5.62 4.80 8.33
N GLY A 222 4.90 3.98 7.55
CA GLY A 222 4.98 3.90 6.09
C GLY A 222 3.73 4.41 5.38
N PRO A 223 3.53 4.02 4.10
CA PRO A 223 2.39 4.45 3.28
C PRO A 223 1.03 4.12 3.88
N LEU A 224 0.93 3.03 4.64
CA LEU A 224 -0.30 2.61 5.30
C LEU A 224 -0.70 3.52 6.47
N GLY A 225 0.23 4.27 7.07
CA GLY A 225 -0.09 5.17 8.19
C GLY A 225 -1.13 6.23 7.82
N GLU A 226 -1.04 6.83 6.62
CA GLU A 226 -2.01 7.82 6.15
C GLU A 226 -3.40 7.20 5.94
N VAL A 227 -3.44 6.00 5.35
CA VAL A 227 -4.69 5.26 5.10
C VAL A 227 -5.36 4.84 6.41
N VAL A 228 -4.59 4.31 7.38
CA VAL A 228 -5.10 3.98 8.71
C VAL A 228 -5.67 5.23 9.39
N SER A 229 -4.98 6.37 9.29
CA SER A 229 -5.48 7.63 9.84
C SER A 229 -6.80 8.07 9.20
N GLN A 230 -6.99 7.80 7.91
CA GLN A 230 -8.23 8.08 7.19
C GLN A 230 -9.36 7.15 7.64
N ILE A 231 -9.09 5.85 7.80
CA ILE A 231 -10.07 4.88 8.33
C ILE A 231 -10.51 5.30 9.73
N VAL A 232 -9.59 5.61 10.63
CA VAL A 232 -9.93 6.02 12.00
C VAL A 232 -10.80 7.29 12.05
N ARG A 233 -10.71 8.18 11.05
CA ARG A 233 -11.52 9.41 11.00
C ARG A 233 -12.87 9.26 10.30
N THR A 234 -12.94 8.44 9.26
CA THR A 234 -14.08 8.41 8.31
C THR A 234 -14.57 7.01 7.96
N GLY A 235 -13.89 5.98 8.45
CA GLY A 235 -14.17 4.58 8.13
C GLY A 235 -15.51 4.11 8.65
N HIS A 236 -15.96 4.59 9.82
CA HIS A 236 -17.27 4.26 10.38
C HIS A 236 -18.40 4.54 9.37
N ASP A 237 -18.44 5.73 8.76
CA ASP A 237 -19.46 6.11 7.77
C ASP A 237 -19.41 5.21 6.51
N LEU A 238 -18.25 4.62 6.22
CA LEU A 238 -18.03 3.74 5.07
C LEU A 238 -18.17 2.24 5.44
N GLY A 239 -18.42 1.90 6.70
CA GLY A 239 -18.39 0.52 7.17
C GLY A 239 -17.02 -0.13 7.05
N VAL A 240 -15.96 0.65 7.29
CA VAL A 240 -14.57 0.20 7.27
C VAL A 240 -13.93 0.52 8.62
N ASN A 241 -13.32 -0.47 9.27
CA ASN A 241 -12.60 -0.29 10.52
C ASN A 241 -11.21 -0.93 10.45
N VAL A 242 -10.34 -0.56 11.40
CA VAL A 242 -8.97 -1.07 11.49
C VAL A 242 -8.73 -1.80 12.80
N TRP A 243 -8.14 -2.98 12.71
CA TRP A 243 -7.65 -3.74 13.85
C TRP A 243 -6.14 -3.79 13.83
N LEU A 244 -5.51 -3.14 14.80
CA LEU A 244 -4.06 -3.00 14.89
C LEU A 244 -3.53 -3.91 15.99
N PHE A 245 -2.60 -4.80 15.64
CA PHE A 245 -1.93 -5.68 16.58
C PHE A 245 -0.45 -5.31 16.65
N SER A 246 0.07 -5.14 17.86
CA SER A 246 1.48 -4.83 18.08
C SER A 246 1.99 -5.48 19.36
N ASN A 247 3.20 -6.03 19.32
CA ASN A 247 3.85 -6.56 20.53
C ASN A 247 4.44 -5.45 21.42
N ALA A 248 4.55 -4.22 20.90
CA ALA A 248 5.12 -3.06 21.59
C ALA A 248 4.20 -1.84 21.53
N ALA A 249 4.30 -0.97 22.54
CA ALA A 249 3.55 0.29 22.55
C ALA A 249 3.97 1.22 21.41
N LEU A 250 2.98 1.89 20.80
CA LEU A 250 3.10 2.66 19.57
C LEU A 250 3.28 4.16 19.86
N PHE A 251 4.33 4.50 20.62
CA PHE A 251 4.56 5.86 21.14
C PHE A 251 4.58 6.94 20.06
N ALA A 252 5.28 6.67 18.95
CA ALA A 252 5.43 7.64 17.86
C ALA A 252 4.09 7.95 17.15
N GLN A 253 3.13 7.03 17.24
CA GLN A 253 1.82 7.12 16.59
C GLN A 253 0.69 7.39 17.59
N ALA A 254 1.00 7.71 18.85
CA ALA A 254 -0.01 7.88 19.90
C ALA A 254 -1.11 8.90 19.54
N MET A 255 -0.75 10.01 18.87
CA MET A 255 -1.70 11.01 18.40
C MET A 255 -2.59 10.51 17.26
N GLN A 256 -2.02 9.73 16.34
CA GLN A 256 -2.76 9.11 15.24
C GLN A 256 -3.80 8.10 15.75
N LEU A 257 -3.46 7.36 16.81
CA LEU A 257 -4.29 6.30 17.37
C LEU A 257 -5.20 6.77 18.52
N ALA A 258 -5.18 8.07 18.85
CA ALA A 258 -5.91 8.62 20.00
C ALA A 258 -7.43 8.43 19.88
N ALA A 259 -7.97 8.42 18.66
CA ALA A 259 -9.38 8.22 18.40
C ALA A 259 -9.86 6.76 18.52
N ILE A 260 -8.93 5.79 18.52
CA ILE A 260 -9.26 4.38 18.74
C ILE A 260 -9.60 4.18 20.22
N SER A 261 -10.91 4.07 20.50
CA SER A 261 -11.45 4.00 21.85
C SER A 261 -11.38 2.58 22.43
N GLN A 262 -11.62 1.56 21.61
CA GLN A 262 -11.58 0.16 22.02
C GLN A 262 -10.14 -0.35 21.98
N ARG A 263 -9.60 -0.72 23.15
CA ARG A 263 -8.18 -1.14 23.26
C ARG A 263 -8.04 -2.37 24.15
N LEU A 264 -7.24 -3.33 23.73
CA LEU A 264 -6.90 -4.51 24.50
C LEU A 264 -5.41 -4.51 24.82
N ALA A 265 -5.07 -4.28 26.09
CA ALA A 265 -3.68 -4.38 26.54
C ALA A 265 -3.42 -5.77 27.14
N LEU A 266 -2.51 -6.50 26.51
CA LEU A 266 -1.89 -7.70 27.07
C LEU A 266 -0.74 -7.28 28.00
N HIS A 267 0.04 -8.25 28.47
CA HIS A 267 1.22 -7.95 29.28
C HIS A 267 2.18 -7.00 28.56
N LEU A 268 2.40 -5.83 29.17
CA LEU A 268 3.33 -4.79 28.71
C LEU A 268 4.54 -4.71 29.64
N PRO A 269 5.77 -4.54 29.11
CA PRO A 269 6.99 -4.54 29.93
C PRO A 269 7.04 -3.47 31.03
N THR A 270 6.35 -2.34 30.87
CA THR A 270 6.43 -1.23 31.82
C THR A 270 5.08 -0.57 32.08
N ALA A 271 4.90 -0.04 33.29
CA ALA A 271 3.74 0.75 33.66
C ALA A 271 3.55 2.00 32.79
N ALA A 272 4.64 2.56 32.23
CA ALA A 272 4.57 3.68 31.31
C ALA A 272 3.90 3.30 29.98
N GLN A 273 4.29 2.16 29.40
CA GLN A 273 3.65 1.61 28.20
C GLN A 273 2.19 1.26 28.46
N SER A 274 1.90 0.63 29.61
CA SER A 274 0.52 0.33 30.01
C SER A 274 -0.37 1.59 30.03
N ARG A 275 0.11 2.66 30.68
CA ARG A 275 -0.65 3.91 30.78
C ARG A 275 -0.88 4.59 29.44
N GLU A 276 0.05 4.46 28.51
CA GLU A 276 -0.15 4.99 27.16
C GLU A 276 -1.27 4.25 26.41
N VAL A 277 -1.30 2.92 26.51
CA VAL A 277 -2.29 2.11 25.79
C VAL A 277 -3.66 2.25 26.46
N ILE A 278 -3.78 2.02 27.76
CA ILE A 278 -5.08 1.92 28.45
C ILE A 278 -5.32 2.97 29.54
N GLY A 279 -4.42 3.92 29.74
CA GLY A 279 -4.58 4.96 30.78
C GLY A 279 -4.29 4.49 32.21
N SER A 280 -4.04 3.20 32.42
CA SER A 280 -3.74 2.58 33.72
C SER A 280 -2.42 1.79 33.66
N ASP A 281 -1.81 1.47 34.79
CA ASP A 281 -0.63 0.59 34.89
C ASP A 281 -0.97 -0.90 34.97
N ALA A 282 -2.26 -1.26 35.00
CA ALA A 282 -2.74 -2.63 35.14
C ALA A 282 -2.07 -3.63 34.18
N ALA A 283 -1.83 -3.24 32.92
CA ALA A 283 -1.27 -4.13 31.91
C ALA A 283 0.21 -4.51 32.17
N ALA A 284 0.93 -3.74 32.99
CA ALA A 284 2.30 -4.05 33.37
C ALA A 284 2.41 -5.17 34.42
N HIS A 285 1.29 -5.55 35.04
CA HIS A 285 1.23 -6.54 36.11
C HIS A 285 0.53 -7.84 35.68
N LEU A 286 0.13 -7.94 34.40
CA LEU A 286 -0.58 -9.08 33.87
C LEU A 286 0.32 -10.30 33.70
N LYS A 287 -0.24 -11.49 33.97
CA LYS A 287 0.37 -12.77 33.60
C LYS A 287 0.06 -13.09 32.14
N PRO A 288 0.75 -14.07 31.51
CA PRO A 288 0.37 -14.55 30.19
C PRO A 288 -1.12 -14.89 30.11
N ARG A 289 -1.74 -14.59 28.97
CA ARG A 289 -3.20 -14.76 28.71
C ARG A 289 -4.14 -13.89 29.53
N GLN A 290 -3.62 -13.00 30.37
CA GLN A 290 -4.43 -11.94 30.96
C GLN A 290 -4.30 -10.68 30.09
N ALA A 291 -5.40 -9.94 30.02
CA ALA A 291 -5.53 -8.70 29.30
C ALA A 291 -6.38 -7.72 30.12
N VAL A 292 -6.31 -6.44 29.76
CA VAL A 292 -7.28 -5.43 30.18
C VAL A 292 -7.89 -4.84 28.92
N LEU A 293 -9.21 -4.99 28.81
CA LEU A 293 -10.02 -4.34 27.79
C LEU A 293 -10.41 -2.95 28.28
N ARG A 294 -10.02 -1.92 27.54
CA ARG A 294 -10.60 -0.59 27.62
C ARG A 294 -11.73 -0.51 26.61
N ASN A 295 -12.95 -0.47 27.12
CA ASN A 295 -14.16 -0.37 26.31
C ASN A 295 -14.31 1.03 25.70
N ILE A 296 -15.26 1.16 24.77
CA ILE A 296 -15.59 2.42 24.09
C ILE A 296 -16.00 3.50 25.11
N ASP A 297 -16.71 3.09 26.17
CA ASP A 297 -17.11 3.93 27.31
C ASP A 297 -15.98 4.25 28.31
N GLN A 298 -14.74 3.87 27.97
CA GLN A 298 -13.53 4.08 28.77
C GLN A 298 -13.42 3.21 30.03
N THR A 299 -14.35 2.27 30.25
CA THR A 299 -14.24 1.33 31.37
C THR A 299 -13.13 0.31 31.14
N LEU A 300 -12.44 -0.06 32.22
CA LEU A 300 -11.38 -1.06 32.20
C LEU A 300 -11.92 -2.39 32.75
N THR A 301 -11.92 -3.40 31.90
CA THR A 301 -12.40 -4.75 32.22
C THR A 301 -11.22 -5.73 32.15
N PRO A 302 -10.86 -6.40 33.25
CA PRO A 302 -9.94 -7.53 33.24
C PRO A 302 -10.49 -8.68 32.39
N VAL A 303 -9.66 -9.24 31.50
CA VAL A 303 -10.05 -10.33 30.59
C VAL A 303 -8.99 -11.43 30.59
N VAL A 304 -9.43 -12.68 30.53
CA VAL A 304 -8.58 -13.84 30.20
C VAL A 304 -8.83 -14.20 28.74
N THR A 305 -7.78 -14.17 27.93
CA THR A 305 -7.88 -14.43 26.49
C THR A 305 -7.88 -15.93 26.19
N PRO A 306 -8.62 -16.34 25.13
CA PRO A 306 -8.68 -17.73 24.72
C PRO A 306 -7.30 -18.23 24.26
N PRO A 307 -6.99 -19.52 24.48
CA PRO A 307 -5.76 -20.09 23.97
C PRO A 307 -5.87 -20.35 22.47
N ALA A 308 -4.83 -19.99 21.71
CA ALA A 308 -4.68 -20.46 20.33
C ALA A 308 -4.29 -21.96 20.36
N THR A 309 -5.28 -22.84 20.26
CA THR A 309 -5.06 -24.29 20.35
C THR A 309 -5.14 -24.89 18.94
N PRO A 310 -4.15 -25.70 18.50
CA PRO A 310 -4.17 -26.33 17.19
C PRO A 310 -5.34 -27.32 17.03
N PRO A 311 -5.78 -27.60 15.79
CA PRO A 311 -5.10 -27.31 14.52
C PRO A 311 -5.25 -25.86 14.06
N LEU A 312 -4.15 -25.26 13.63
CA LEU A 312 -4.13 -23.91 13.06
C LEU A 312 -4.02 -24.00 11.53
N THR A 313 -4.76 -23.17 10.81
CA THR A 313 -4.72 -23.12 9.34
C THR A 313 -4.17 -21.78 8.88
N PRO A 314 -3.26 -21.72 7.89
CA PRO A 314 -2.77 -20.44 7.39
C PRO A 314 -3.92 -19.64 6.75
N ALA A 315 -4.01 -18.36 7.07
CA ALA A 315 -4.97 -17.46 6.46
C ALA A 315 -4.71 -17.35 4.96
N THR A 316 -5.75 -17.54 4.17
CA THR A 316 -5.73 -17.39 2.71
C THR A 316 -7.01 -16.67 2.29
N PRO A 317 -7.04 -16.01 1.11
CA PRO A 317 -8.28 -15.46 0.58
C PRO A 317 -9.37 -16.53 0.45
N THR A 318 -10.51 -16.30 1.09
CA THR A 318 -11.65 -17.23 1.20
C THR A 318 -12.93 -16.64 0.65
N ALA A 319 -12.98 -15.33 0.40
CA ALA A 319 -14.11 -14.69 -0.26
C ALA A 319 -14.33 -15.27 -1.68
N PRO A 320 -15.52 -15.12 -2.29
CA PRO A 320 -15.72 -15.49 -3.68
C PRO A 320 -14.67 -14.85 -4.59
N THR A 321 -14.15 -15.59 -5.59
CA THR A 321 -13.04 -15.12 -6.44
C THR A 321 -13.31 -13.76 -7.12
N ALA A 322 -14.57 -13.44 -7.40
CA ALA A 322 -14.97 -12.15 -7.99
C ALA A 322 -14.84 -10.96 -7.01
N GLU A 323 -14.81 -11.22 -5.70
CA GLU A 323 -14.67 -10.22 -4.64
C GLU A 323 -13.25 -10.12 -4.08
N GLN A 324 -12.44 -11.17 -4.25
CA GLN A 324 -11.06 -11.20 -3.80
C GLN A 324 -10.25 -10.08 -4.46
N TRP A 325 -9.39 -9.43 -3.69
CA TRP A 325 -8.46 -8.48 -4.27
C TRP A 325 -7.35 -9.26 -4.96
N PRO A 326 -7.10 -8.99 -6.26
CA PRO A 326 -6.09 -9.74 -6.97
C PRO A 326 -4.72 -9.45 -6.35
N GLY A 327 -3.93 -10.50 -6.14
CA GLY A 327 -2.49 -10.35 -5.89
C GLY A 327 -1.78 -9.85 -7.15
N LEU A 328 -0.47 -9.58 -7.07
CA LEU A 328 0.29 -9.13 -8.24
C LEU A 328 0.09 -10.07 -9.45
N PRO A 329 -0.02 -9.52 -10.68
CA PRO A 329 -0.21 -10.33 -11.87
C PRO A 329 0.94 -11.31 -12.02
N GLN A 330 0.61 -12.60 -12.18
CA GLN A 330 1.64 -13.61 -12.35
C GLN A 330 2.24 -13.55 -13.75
N PRO A 331 3.56 -13.80 -13.88
CA PRO A 331 4.22 -13.92 -15.18
C PRO A 331 3.48 -14.91 -16.07
N THR A 332 3.03 -14.43 -17.23
CA THR A 332 2.22 -15.21 -18.18
C THR A 332 2.93 -15.22 -19.53
N SER A 333 2.73 -16.29 -20.31
CA SER A 333 3.34 -16.39 -21.64
C SER A 333 2.79 -15.33 -22.60
N ILE A 334 3.62 -14.85 -23.53
CA ILE A 334 3.20 -13.90 -24.58
C ILE A 334 2.05 -14.47 -25.40
N ASN A 335 2.04 -15.77 -25.68
CA ASN A 335 0.94 -16.41 -26.42
C ASN A 335 -0.40 -16.24 -25.70
N SER A 336 -0.43 -16.48 -24.39
CA SER A 336 -1.66 -16.31 -23.60
C SER A 336 -2.09 -14.84 -23.53
N ILE A 337 -1.13 -13.91 -23.44
CA ILE A 337 -1.39 -12.46 -23.49
C ILE A 337 -2.05 -12.08 -24.83
N VAL A 338 -1.52 -12.57 -25.95
CA VAL A 338 -2.06 -12.33 -27.30
C VAL A 338 -3.44 -12.99 -27.48
N GLU A 339 -3.64 -14.22 -26.99
CA GLU A 339 -4.94 -14.89 -27.00
C GLU A 339 -6.00 -14.10 -26.22
N MET A 340 -5.65 -13.59 -25.03
CA MET A 340 -6.55 -12.75 -24.24
C MET A 340 -6.86 -11.41 -24.93
N TRP A 341 -5.85 -10.79 -25.56
CA TRP A 341 -6.03 -9.54 -26.29
C TRP A 341 -6.94 -9.72 -27.50
N THR A 342 -6.66 -10.72 -28.35
CA THR A 342 -7.40 -10.96 -29.60
C THR A 342 -8.88 -11.25 -29.38
N ALA A 343 -9.25 -11.81 -28.22
CA ALA A 343 -10.64 -12.05 -27.85
C ALA A 343 -11.46 -10.76 -27.60
N GLY A 344 -10.80 -9.62 -27.32
CA GLY A 344 -11.44 -8.36 -26.98
C GLY A 344 -10.74 -7.13 -27.55
N ALA A 345 -9.97 -7.30 -28.63
CA ALA A 345 -9.14 -6.24 -29.18
C ALA A 345 -10.02 -5.08 -29.68
N PRO A 346 -9.71 -3.83 -29.30
CA PRO A 346 -10.39 -2.67 -29.86
C PRO A 346 -10.09 -2.55 -31.36
N ASP A 347 -11.06 -2.07 -32.15
CA ASP A 347 -10.89 -1.81 -33.59
C ASP A 347 -9.95 -0.60 -33.88
N ASP A 348 -9.44 0.06 -32.84
CA ASP A 348 -8.65 1.29 -32.91
C ASP A 348 -7.16 1.03 -33.19
N GLY A 349 -6.84 0.71 -34.44
CA GLY A 349 -5.49 0.79 -35.00
C GLY A 349 -4.48 -0.27 -34.49
N PRO A 350 -3.21 -0.18 -34.92
CA PRO A 350 -2.20 -1.17 -34.58
C PRO A 350 -1.74 -1.01 -33.12
N ALA A 351 -2.14 -1.92 -32.24
CA ALA A 351 -1.70 -2.01 -30.86
C ALA A 351 -1.04 -3.37 -30.56
N LEU A 352 -0.10 -3.38 -29.63
CA LEU A 352 0.67 -4.57 -29.25
C LEU A 352 0.52 -4.86 -27.75
N PRO A 353 -0.16 -5.95 -27.33
CA PRO A 353 -0.30 -6.33 -25.93
C PRO A 353 1.05 -6.78 -25.36
N LEU A 354 1.56 -6.07 -24.36
CA LEU A 354 2.89 -6.32 -23.79
C LEU A 354 2.84 -6.95 -22.39
N GLY A 355 1.70 -6.92 -21.70
CA GLY A 355 1.61 -7.44 -20.34
C GLY A 355 0.33 -7.04 -19.61
N PHE A 356 0.37 -7.08 -18.28
CA PHE A 356 -0.72 -6.66 -17.40
C PHE A 356 -0.32 -5.46 -16.57
N VAL A 357 -1.23 -4.51 -16.45
CA VAL A 357 -1.20 -3.43 -15.47
C VAL A 357 -1.84 -3.92 -14.18
N ASP A 358 -1.18 -3.67 -13.06
CA ASP A 358 -1.80 -3.78 -11.74
C ASP A 358 -2.57 -2.49 -11.41
N ASP A 359 -3.90 -2.50 -11.57
CA ASP A 359 -4.79 -1.39 -11.17
C ASP A 359 -5.28 -1.67 -9.74
N ALA A 360 -4.34 -1.58 -8.81
CA ALA A 360 -4.54 -1.94 -7.40
C ALA A 360 -5.71 -1.17 -6.75
N ALA A 361 -5.91 0.09 -7.13
CA ALA A 361 -7.00 0.93 -6.63
C ALA A 361 -8.39 0.43 -7.04
N ASN A 362 -8.51 -0.25 -8.18
CA ASN A 362 -9.77 -0.80 -8.69
C ASN A 362 -9.83 -2.33 -8.56
N HIS A 363 -8.90 -2.91 -7.79
CA HIS A 363 -8.80 -4.35 -7.53
C HIS A 363 -8.87 -5.20 -8.80
N ARG A 364 -8.16 -4.79 -9.86
CA ARG A 364 -8.18 -5.51 -11.14
C ARG A 364 -6.83 -5.46 -11.84
N HIS A 365 -6.64 -6.40 -12.74
CA HIS A 365 -5.56 -6.32 -13.73
C HIS A 365 -6.16 -5.91 -15.07
N THR A 366 -5.55 -4.93 -15.73
CA THR A 366 -5.91 -4.58 -17.09
C THR A 366 -4.80 -5.01 -18.04
N LEU A 367 -5.17 -5.43 -19.24
CA LEU A 367 -4.20 -5.79 -20.24
C LEU A 367 -3.53 -4.49 -20.75
N PHE A 368 -2.21 -4.45 -20.72
CA PHE A 368 -1.44 -3.35 -21.27
C PHE A 368 -1.14 -3.61 -22.75
N SER A 369 -1.53 -2.68 -23.62
CA SER A 369 -1.14 -2.66 -25.02
C SER A 369 -0.44 -1.36 -25.39
N LEU A 370 0.63 -1.48 -26.19
CA LEU A 370 1.34 -0.36 -26.78
C LEU A 370 0.72 0.02 -28.12
N SER A 371 0.11 1.20 -28.17
CA SER A 371 -0.46 1.75 -29.40
C SER A 371 0.63 2.34 -30.31
N LEU A 372 0.73 1.83 -31.55
CA LEU A 372 1.69 2.31 -32.54
C LEU A 372 1.12 3.50 -33.31
N ILE A 373 1.13 4.66 -32.66
CA ILE A 373 0.61 5.91 -33.23
C ILE A 373 1.58 6.44 -34.30
N LYS A 374 1.07 6.69 -35.52
CA LYS A 374 1.85 7.30 -36.62
C LYS A 374 2.35 8.67 -36.20
N GLY A 375 3.67 8.87 -36.28
CA GLY A 375 4.30 10.12 -35.86
C GLY A 375 4.41 10.26 -34.34
N GLY A 376 3.86 9.32 -33.57
CA GLY A 376 4.06 9.23 -32.13
C GLY A 376 5.42 8.66 -31.79
N HIS A 377 5.79 8.80 -30.51
CA HIS A 377 6.95 8.09 -29.98
C HIS A 377 6.68 7.58 -28.57
N THR A 378 7.31 6.46 -28.25
CA THR A 378 7.30 5.82 -26.94
C THR A 378 8.69 5.91 -26.35
N THR A 379 8.79 6.32 -25.09
CA THR A 379 10.05 6.32 -24.36
C THR A 379 10.08 5.12 -23.41
N VAL A 380 11.21 4.43 -23.34
CA VAL A 380 11.42 3.28 -22.45
C VAL A 380 12.70 3.51 -21.68
N ILE A 381 12.58 3.65 -20.36
CA ILE A 381 13.66 3.83 -19.42
C ILE A 381 13.93 2.50 -18.74
N ALA A 382 15.02 1.84 -19.08
CA ALA A 382 15.33 0.52 -18.56
C ALA A 382 16.82 0.26 -18.46
N ASP A 383 17.24 -0.61 -17.56
CA ASP A 383 18.60 -1.15 -17.61
C ASP A 383 18.82 -1.96 -18.90
N PRO A 384 20.07 -2.12 -19.40
CA PRO A 384 20.34 -2.78 -20.67
C PRO A 384 19.68 -4.16 -20.84
N GLY A 385 19.68 -4.99 -19.80
CA GLY A 385 19.04 -6.31 -19.84
C GLY A 385 17.52 -6.24 -19.95
N GLN A 386 16.92 -5.26 -19.28
CA GLN A 386 15.47 -5.03 -19.33
C GLN A 386 15.03 -4.40 -20.65
N ALA A 387 15.81 -3.48 -21.20
CA ALA A 387 15.59 -2.92 -22.53
C ALA A 387 15.61 -4.03 -23.60
N GLN A 388 16.53 -4.99 -23.49
CA GLN A 388 16.59 -6.14 -24.39
C GLN A 388 15.35 -7.03 -24.26
N ASN A 389 14.92 -7.33 -23.03
CA ASN A 389 13.70 -8.12 -22.79
C ASN A 389 12.45 -7.41 -23.32
N PHE A 390 12.35 -6.08 -23.16
CA PHE A 390 11.28 -5.26 -23.74
C PHE A 390 11.22 -5.43 -25.26
N VAL A 391 12.35 -5.26 -25.95
CA VAL A 391 12.42 -5.39 -27.42
C VAL A 391 12.05 -6.80 -27.86
N GLN A 392 12.52 -7.83 -27.17
CA GLN A 392 12.14 -9.22 -27.48
C GLN A 392 10.63 -9.45 -27.30
N THR A 393 10.04 -8.91 -26.23
CA THR A 393 8.60 -9.01 -25.97
C THR A 393 7.80 -8.30 -27.05
N LEU A 394 8.20 -7.09 -27.41
CA LEU A 394 7.59 -6.28 -28.47
C LEU A 394 7.59 -7.01 -29.82
N LEU A 395 8.75 -7.54 -30.21
CA LEU A 395 8.93 -8.26 -31.48
C LEU A 395 8.19 -9.60 -31.51
N ALA A 396 8.22 -10.34 -30.40
CA ALA A 396 7.49 -11.61 -30.29
C ALA A 396 5.97 -11.38 -30.38
N THR A 397 5.46 -10.36 -29.70
CA THR A 397 4.04 -9.98 -29.75
C THR A 397 3.63 -9.60 -31.16
N ALA A 398 4.41 -8.76 -31.84
CA ALA A 398 4.11 -8.35 -33.19
C ALA A 398 4.11 -9.51 -34.19
N ALA A 399 5.03 -10.47 -34.02
CA ALA A 399 5.09 -11.66 -34.85
C ALA A 399 3.87 -12.58 -34.69
N LEU A 400 3.21 -12.55 -33.53
CA LEU A 400 2.01 -13.34 -33.24
C LEU A 400 0.72 -12.67 -33.72
N ILE A 401 0.64 -11.34 -33.67
CA ILE A 401 -0.59 -10.60 -34.00
C ILE A 401 -0.70 -10.36 -35.50
N ASP A 402 0.32 -9.70 -36.07
CA ASP A 402 0.25 -9.29 -37.47
C ASP A 402 1.64 -9.18 -38.09
N PRO A 403 2.30 -10.33 -38.35
CA PRO A 403 3.64 -10.33 -38.95
C PRO A 403 3.65 -9.78 -40.38
N VAL A 404 2.48 -9.67 -41.02
CA VAL A 404 2.35 -9.18 -42.39
C VAL A 404 2.18 -7.67 -42.41
N ASN A 405 1.51 -7.07 -41.42
CA ASN A 405 1.22 -5.62 -41.42
C ASN A 405 2.11 -4.79 -40.48
N LEU A 406 3.05 -5.41 -39.75
CA LEU A 406 3.99 -4.71 -38.89
C LEU A 406 5.42 -4.85 -39.40
N GLN A 407 6.14 -3.73 -39.47
CA GLN A 407 7.55 -3.71 -39.87
C GLN A 407 8.40 -3.02 -38.81
N PHE A 408 9.43 -3.70 -38.33
CA PHE A 408 10.34 -3.17 -37.32
C PHE A 408 11.70 -2.84 -37.92
N HIS A 409 12.18 -1.67 -37.57
CA HIS A 409 13.55 -1.24 -37.79
C HIS A 409 14.25 -1.10 -36.45
N TYR A 410 15.40 -1.74 -36.27
CA TYR A 410 16.18 -1.61 -35.03
C TYR A 410 17.46 -0.83 -35.30
N LEU A 411 17.73 0.17 -34.47
CA LEU A 411 18.94 0.99 -34.51
C LEU A 411 19.73 0.82 -33.22
N GLY A 412 20.89 0.15 -33.31
CA GLY A 412 21.78 -0.09 -32.19
C GLY A 412 23.10 -0.73 -32.59
N THR A 413 23.88 -1.17 -31.61
CA THR A 413 25.16 -1.86 -31.81
C THR A 413 25.00 -3.38 -31.96
N ARG A 414 23.95 -3.96 -31.38
CA ARG A 414 23.68 -5.41 -31.45
C ARG A 414 22.23 -5.67 -31.83
N VAL A 415 22.05 -6.48 -32.89
CA VAL A 415 20.72 -6.91 -33.33
C VAL A 415 20.13 -7.84 -32.26
N PRO A 416 18.92 -7.57 -31.74
CA PRO A 416 18.19 -8.54 -30.93
C PRO A 416 18.01 -9.82 -31.76
N GLY A 417 18.32 -11.00 -31.19
CA GLY A 417 18.47 -12.26 -31.93
C GLY A 417 17.46 -12.50 -33.06
N ARG A 418 17.93 -13.12 -34.17
CA ARG A 418 17.24 -13.31 -35.46
C ARG A 418 15.72 -13.51 -35.34
N THR A 419 14.98 -12.40 -35.38
CA THR A 419 13.54 -12.41 -35.64
C THR A 419 13.35 -12.07 -37.12
N PRO A 420 12.66 -12.90 -37.91
CA PRO A 420 12.65 -12.78 -39.38
C PRO A 420 11.99 -11.49 -39.93
N ALA A 421 11.37 -10.67 -39.08
CA ALA A 421 10.66 -9.44 -39.46
C ALA A 421 11.36 -8.13 -39.07
N VAL A 422 12.63 -8.17 -38.62
CA VAL A 422 13.36 -6.97 -38.19
C VAL A 422 14.45 -6.61 -39.18
N ASN A 423 14.33 -5.42 -39.79
CA ASN A 423 15.42 -4.80 -40.52
C ASN A 423 16.34 -4.11 -39.52
N SER A 424 17.54 -4.63 -39.31
CA SER A 424 18.52 -4.01 -38.41
C SER A 424 19.41 -3.03 -39.16
N HIS A 425 19.54 -1.83 -38.61
CA HIS A 425 20.56 -0.86 -38.98
C HIS A 425 21.57 -0.81 -37.84
N THR A 426 22.84 -1.12 -38.11
CA THR A 426 23.88 -1.10 -37.09
C THR A 426 24.48 0.29 -36.96
N TYR A 427 25.07 0.58 -35.80
CA TYR A 427 25.85 1.82 -35.62
C TYR A 427 26.95 1.98 -36.67
N GLU A 428 27.60 0.88 -37.11
CA GLU A 428 28.63 0.95 -38.15
C GLU A 428 28.06 1.35 -39.52
N ASP A 429 26.80 1.00 -39.82
CA ASP A 429 26.12 1.48 -41.03
C ASP A 429 25.89 3.01 -41.00
N LEU A 430 25.73 3.58 -39.80
CA LEU A 430 25.59 5.04 -39.61
C LEU A 430 26.93 5.78 -39.63
N LYS A 431 28.01 5.13 -39.17
CA LYS A 431 29.31 5.75 -38.91
C LYS A 431 30.06 6.20 -40.16
N HIS A 432 29.80 5.57 -41.31
CA HIS A 432 30.53 5.85 -42.55
C HIS A 432 30.02 7.07 -43.33
N GLY A 433 29.04 7.82 -42.82
CA GLY A 433 28.53 9.05 -43.43
C GLY A 433 28.59 10.26 -42.49
N GLU A 434 28.55 11.48 -43.05
CA GLU A 434 28.20 12.67 -42.27
C GLU A 434 26.84 12.43 -41.59
N SER A 435 26.66 12.82 -40.33
CA SER A 435 25.46 12.51 -39.52
C SER A 435 24.14 12.80 -40.26
N SER A 436 24.09 13.90 -41.03
CA SER A 436 22.93 14.27 -41.85
C SER A 436 22.62 13.26 -42.96
N ALA A 437 23.65 12.76 -43.66
CA ALA A 437 23.48 11.77 -44.72
C ALA A 437 23.02 10.40 -44.18
N ALA A 438 23.51 10.01 -43.00
CA ALA A 438 23.09 8.78 -42.33
C ALA A 438 21.64 8.86 -41.82
N VAL A 439 21.24 9.98 -41.20
CA VAL A 439 19.84 10.27 -40.86
C VAL A 439 18.99 10.18 -42.11
N GLN A 440 19.38 10.87 -43.19
CA GLN A 440 18.60 10.94 -44.40
C GLN A 440 18.49 9.59 -45.10
N SER A 441 19.51 8.73 -45.03
CA SER A 441 19.45 7.35 -45.52
C SER A 441 18.45 6.50 -44.73
N VAL A 442 18.51 6.53 -43.39
CA VAL A 442 17.58 5.80 -42.53
C VAL A 442 16.15 6.34 -42.68
N ALA A 443 15.99 7.67 -42.67
CA ALA A 443 14.72 8.35 -42.86
C ALA A 443 14.11 8.02 -44.24
N THR A 444 14.91 8.04 -45.31
CA THR A 444 14.46 7.64 -46.65
C THR A 444 14.04 6.18 -46.68
N ALA A 445 14.82 5.26 -46.07
CA ALA A 445 14.47 3.85 -46.01
C ALA A 445 13.17 3.60 -45.22
N LEU A 446 12.98 4.30 -44.11
CA LEU A 446 11.77 4.24 -43.29
C LEU A 446 10.55 4.81 -44.03
N THR A 447 10.74 5.89 -44.76
CA THR A 447 9.68 6.54 -45.54
C THR A 447 9.28 5.69 -46.72
N GLN A 448 10.24 5.14 -47.45
CA GLN A 448 9.95 4.17 -48.51
C GLN A 448 9.24 2.95 -47.96
N ALA A 449 9.62 2.44 -46.78
CA ALA A 449 8.90 1.34 -46.13
C ALA A 449 7.47 1.72 -45.72
N ALA A 450 7.27 2.93 -45.20
CA ALA A 450 5.97 3.43 -44.78
C ALA A 450 5.04 3.81 -45.95
N GLU A 451 5.59 4.27 -47.08
CA GLU A 451 4.84 4.60 -48.30
C GLU A 451 4.54 3.36 -49.14
N ALA A 452 5.48 2.41 -49.22
CA ALA A 452 5.31 1.17 -49.99
C ALA A 452 4.34 0.19 -49.32
N SER A 453 3.85 0.48 -48.12
CA SER A 453 3.03 -0.45 -47.38
C SER A 453 1.98 0.24 -46.51
N PRO A 454 0.74 -0.27 -46.44
CA PRO A 454 -0.23 0.16 -45.43
C PRO A 454 0.20 -0.20 -43.99
N ARG A 455 1.39 -0.78 -43.82
CA ARG A 455 1.97 -1.28 -42.57
C ARG A 455 2.19 -0.20 -41.54
N ALA A 456 2.03 -0.56 -40.28
CA ALA A 456 2.60 0.24 -39.21
C ALA A 456 4.12 -0.01 -39.17
N VAL A 457 4.90 1.04 -39.39
CA VAL A 457 6.36 0.99 -39.29
C VAL A 457 6.76 1.47 -37.90
N CYS A 458 7.54 0.65 -37.19
CA CYS A 458 8.06 0.96 -35.87
C CYS A 458 9.59 1.01 -35.91
N LEU A 459 10.17 2.14 -35.51
CA LEU A 459 11.61 2.31 -35.36
C LEU A 459 12.00 2.21 -33.88
N ILE A 460 12.81 1.22 -33.53
CA ILE A 460 13.36 1.04 -32.19
C ILE A 460 14.78 1.61 -32.17
N VAL A 461 15.03 2.59 -31.32
CA VAL A 461 16.33 3.25 -31.16
C VAL A 461 16.89 2.97 -29.78
N ASN A 462 18.01 2.25 -29.70
CA ASN A 462 18.69 1.96 -28.45
C ASN A 462 19.75 3.02 -28.13
N LEU A 463 19.36 4.06 -27.40
CA LEU A 463 20.22 5.21 -27.10
C LEU A 463 21.39 4.86 -26.20
N GLN A 464 21.24 3.82 -25.37
CA GLN A 464 22.30 3.36 -24.48
C GLN A 464 23.47 2.79 -25.28
N GLU A 465 23.15 1.98 -26.29
CA GLU A 465 24.14 1.38 -27.19
C GLU A 465 24.83 2.44 -28.05
N LEU A 466 24.05 3.35 -28.65
CA LEU A 466 24.58 4.43 -29.49
C LEU A 466 25.49 5.38 -28.68
N THR A 467 25.08 5.75 -27.48
CA THR A 467 25.88 6.59 -26.57
C THR A 467 27.18 5.91 -26.14
N ARG A 468 27.15 4.59 -25.88
CA ARG A 468 28.36 3.84 -25.53
C ARG A 468 29.33 3.80 -26.70
N ALA A 469 28.84 3.65 -27.92
CA ALA A 469 29.65 3.68 -29.13
C ALA A 469 30.29 5.08 -29.35
N GLU A 470 29.54 6.17 -29.14
CA GLU A 470 30.01 7.56 -29.23
C GLU A 470 31.24 7.82 -28.33
N LYS A 471 31.18 7.36 -27.06
CA LYS A 471 32.28 7.53 -26.09
C LYS A 471 33.58 6.83 -26.47
N VAL A 472 33.55 5.89 -27.42
CA VAL A 472 34.74 5.13 -27.86
C VAL A 472 35.53 5.86 -28.95
N GLY A 473 35.06 7.03 -29.43
CA GLY A 473 35.92 7.97 -30.17
C GLY A 473 35.33 8.59 -31.44
N ASP A 474 34.01 8.78 -31.54
CA ASP A 474 33.40 9.42 -32.71
C ASP A 474 32.48 10.59 -32.35
N SER A 475 32.53 11.66 -33.17
CA SER A 475 31.72 12.88 -33.07
C SER A 475 30.29 12.68 -33.59
N PHE A 476 29.72 11.49 -33.44
CA PHE A 476 28.32 11.25 -33.79
C PHE A 476 27.43 11.85 -32.70
N MET A 477 26.89 13.04 -32.96
CA MET A 477 26.01 13.72 -32.02
C MET A 477 24.65 13.02 -31.98
N VAL A 478 24.54 11.96 -31.17
CA VAL A 478 23.30 11.19 -30.94
C VAL A 478 22.11 12.13 -30.65
N LYS A 479 22.37 13.23 -29.97
CA LYS A 479 21.37 14.28 -29.70
C LYS A 479 20.81 14.92 -30.98
N THR A 480 21.68 15.34 -31.90
CA THR A 480 21.27 15.96 -33.17
C THR A 480 20.53 14.94 -34.04
N PHE A 481 21.03 13.70 -34.07
CA PHE A 481 20.38 12.60 -34.77
C PHE A 481 18.93 12.38 -34.32
N ILE A 482 18.66 12.30 -33.00
CA ILE A 482 17.30 12.11 -32.48
C ILE A 482 16.41 13.30 -32.83
N ALA A 483 16.95 14.52 -32.70
CA ALA A 483 16.19 15.72 -32.99
C ALA A 483 15.78 15.78 -34.45
N ASP A 484 16.74 15.56 -35.36
CA ASP A 484 16.49 15.51 -36.79
C ASP A 484 15.51 14.38 -37.11
N LEU A 485 15.70 13.18 -36.57
CA LEU A 485 14.82 12.03 -36.79
C LEU A 485 13.37 12.29 -36.35
N LEU A 486 13.14 12.90 -35.19
CA LEU A 486 11.80 13.17 -34.67
C LEU A 486 11.12 14.37 -35.37
N ASP A 487 11.90 15.34 -35.84
CA ASP A 487 11.39 16.53 -36.51
C ASP A 487 11.27 16.37 -38.04
N ASP A 488 11.89 15.33 -38.62
CA ASP A 488 11.79 15.00 -40.03
C ASP A 488 10.34 14.68 -40.42
N GLU A 489 9.87 15.31 -41.50
CA GLU A 489 8.53 15.09 -42.09
C GLU A 489 8.31 13.62 -42.46
N SER A 490 9.36 12.96 -42.90
CA SER A 490 9.36 11.61 -43.43
C SER A 490 9.13 10.55 -42.34
N THR A 491 9.41 10.87 -41.07
CA THR A 491 9.11 10.01 -39.91
C THR A 491 7.70 10.23 -39.34
N ARG A 492 6.85 11.06 -39.96
CA ARG A 492 5.45 11.25 -39.52
C ARG A 492 4.59 10.01 -39.68
N HIS A 493 5.02 9.04 -40.49
CA HIS A 493 4.31 7.79 -40.70
C HIS A 493 4.83 6.64 -39.84
N VAL A 494 5.84 6.89 -39.01
CA VAL A 494 6.55 5.89 -38.21
C VAL A 494 6.27 6.13 -36.73
N HIS A 495 6.11 5.06 -35.96
CA HIS A 495 6.15 5.13 -34.50
C HIS A 495 7.60 4.92 -34.02
N VAL A 496 8.11 5.79 -33.15
CA VAL A 496 9.50 5.70 -32.68
C VAL A 496 9.54 5.21 -31.23
N VAL A 497 10.26 4.13 -30.95
CA VAL A 497 10.51 3.62 -29.59
C VAL A 497 11.94 3.98 -29.18
N LEU A 498 12.10 4.82 -28.16
CA LEU A 498 13.39 5.29 -27.66
C LEU A 498 13.75 4.54 -26.36
N LEU A 499 14.82 3.74 -26.38
CA LEU A 499 15.31 3.02 -25.21
C LEU A 499 16.47 3.78 -24.57
N SER A 500 16.35 4.19 -23.31
CA SER A 500 17.38 4.87 -22.51
C SER A 500 17.48 4.24 -21.12
N ASN A 501 18.57 4.46 -20.40
CA ASN A 501 18.68 4.13 -18.96
C ASN A 501 18.80 5.39 -18.10
N ASP A 502 18.69 6.57 -18.72
CA ASP A 502 18.90 7.88 -18.12
C ASP A 502 17.79 8.81 -18.59
N THR A 503 16.92 9.18 -17.65
CA THR A 503 15.77 10.07 -17.85
C THR A 503 16.20 11.49 -18.15
N MET A 504 17.18 12.03 -17.41
CA MET A 504 17.66 13.41 -17.60
C MET A 504 18.31 13.55 -18.97
N ARG A 505 19.10 12.56 -19.38
CA ARG A 505 19.73 12.56 -20.69
C ARG A 505 18.70 12.48 -21.81
N LEU A 506 17.68 11.63 -21.66
CA LEU A 506 16.60 11.54 -22.64
C LEU A 506 15.86 12.89 -22.78
N ASP A 507 15.52 13.54 -21.66
CA ASP A 507 14.90 14.87 -21.68
C ASP A 507 15.77 15.91 -22.37
N MET A 508 17.08 15.93 -22.07
CA MET A 508 18.02 16.86 -22.71
C MET A 508 18.14 16.62 -24.22
N GLN A 509 17.94 15.37 -24.66
CA GLN A 509 17.93 14.99 -26.06
C GLN A 509 16.61 15.32 -26.76
N LEU A 510 15.48 15.25 -26.05
CA LEU A 510 14.13 15.57 -26.56
C LEU A 510 13.77 17.06 -26.43
N ALA A 511 14.44 17.83 -25.57
CA ALA A 511 14.17 19.26 -25.38
C ALA A 511 14.12 20.12 -26.66
N PRO A 512 14.97 19.90 -27.68
CA PRO A 512 14.93 20.70 -28.91
C PRO A 512 13.86 20.25 -29.92
N THR A 513 13.17 19.13 -29.70
CA THR A 513 12.28 18.55 -30.72
C THR A 513 10.85 19.10 -30.61
N ARG A 514 10.14 19.16 -31.75
CA ARG A 514 8.71 19.51 -31.78
C ARG A 514 7.85 18.42 -31.13
N ARG A 515 8.33 17.18 -31.14
CA ARG A 515 7.72 16.02 -30.47
C ARG A 515 8.33 15.82 -29.09
N ARG A 516 8.28 16.83 -28.23
CA ARG A 516 8.89 16.75 -26.89
C ARG A 516 8.14 15.81 -25.94
N GLN A 517 6.82 15.66 -26.13
CA GLN A 517 5.98 14.83 -25.26
C GLN A 517 5.79 13.44 -25.88
N ALA A 518 6.25 12.42 -25.15
CA ALA A 518 6.03 11.03 -25.54
C ALA A 518 4.55 10.70 -25.52
N ALA A 519 4.11 9.92 -26.51
CA ALA A 519 2.76 9.35 -26.51
C ALA A 519 2.62 8.31 -25.39
N THR A 520 3.70 7.57 -25.10
CA THR A 520 3.73 6.60 -24.00
C THR A 520 5.11 6.62 -23.35
N SER A 521 5.17 6.52 -22.01
CA SER A 521 6.44 6.47 -21.26
C SER A 521 6.49 5.24 -20.38
N ILE A 522 7.47 4.38 -20.60
CA ILE A 522 7.66 3.12 -19.88
C ILE A 522 8.94 3.22 -19.06
N PHE A 523 8.91 2.82 -17.80
CA PHE A 523 10.04 2.78 -16.89
C PHE A 523 10.19 1.37 -16.32
N TYR A 524 11.43 0.93 -16.10
CA TYR A 524 11.77 -0.31 -15.41
C TYR A 524 12.46 0.03 -14.08
N ALA A 525 12.04 -0.62 -13.00
CA ALA A 525 12.64 -0.48 -11.70
C ALA A 525 13.95 -1.30 -11.62
N GLY A 526 15.05 -0.61 -11.33
CA GLY A 526 16.41 -1.15 -11.35
C GLY A 526 17.47 -0.06 -11.15
N THR A 527 17.15 1.17 -11.52
CA THR A 527 17.83 2.37 -11.05
C THR A 527 17.39 2.68 -9.61
N ASP A 528 18.33 3.07 -8.75
CA ASP A 528 18.15 3.37 -7.33
C ASP A 528 16.77 4.01 -7.02
N PRO A 529 15.94 3.46 -6.11
CA PRO A 529 14.62 4.00 -5.80
C PRO A 529 14.65 5.45 -5.30
N THR A 530 15.80 5.95 -4.84
CA THR A 530 15.99 7.37 -4.52
C THR A 530 15.99 8.29 -5.76
N SER A 531 16.33 7.75 -6.94
CA SER A 531 16.31 8.47 -8.23
C SER A 531 14.95 8.43 -8.93
N ILE A 532 14.17 7.37 -8.72
CA ILE A 532 12.78 7.23 -9.21
C ILE A 532 11.82 8.12 -8.37
N GLY A 533 12.18 8.42 -7.12
CA GLY A 533 11.25 8.94 -6.12
C GLY A 533 10.84 10.41 -6.22
N ARG A 534 11.60 11.31 -6.85
CA ARG A 534 11.25 12.76 -6.89
C ARG A 534 10.97 13.24 -8.31
N ASP A 535 11.87 12.97 -9.26
CA ASP A 535 11.74 13.44 -10.64
C ASP A 535 10.55 12.80 -11.38
N ILE A 536 10.25 11.52 -11.15
CA ILE A 536 9.09 10.88 -11.79
C ILE A 536 7.79 11.38 -11.15
N ARG A 537 7.74 11.53 -9.82
CA ARG A 537 6.57 12.12 -9.13
C ARG A 537 6.33 13.57 -9.56
N ASP A 538 7.37 14.38 -9.66
CA ASP A 538 7.28 15.77 -10.10
C ASP A 538 6.91 15.86 -11.59
N LYS A 539 7.40 14.94 -12.43
CA LYS A 539 6.99 14.87 -13.84
C LYS A 539 5.55 14.41 -14.01
N VAL A 540 5.12 13.38 -13.29
CA VAL A 540 3.71 12.94 -13.29
C VAL A 540 2.80 14.09 -12.83
N ARG A 541 3.17 14.80 -11.76
CA ARG A 541 2.47 16.01 -11.29
C ARG A 541 2.52 17.22 -12.24
N GLN A 542 3.51 17.27 -13.13
CA GLN A 542 3.66 18.33 -14.14
C GLN A 542 3.00 17.98 -15.48
N LEU A 543 2.49 16.75 -15.65
CA LEU A 543 1.61 16.44 -16.77
C LEU A 543 0.33 17.26 -16.59
N PRO A 544 -0.12 18.01 -17.60
CA PRO A 544 -1.27 18.89 -17.44
C PRO A 544 -2.54 18.08 -17.11
N GLU A 545 -3.33 18.56 -16.15
CA GLU A 545 -4.67 18.03 -15.86
C GLU A 545 -5.54 18.15 -17.13
N TYR A 546 -5.85 17.01 -17.75
CA TYR A 546 -6.77 16.94 -18.89
C TYR A 546 -7.80 15.83 -18.66
N GLY A 547 -8.93 15.98 -19.35
CA GLY A 547 -10.19 15.26 -19.12
C GLY A 547 -10.11 13.73 -19.19
N PRO A 548 -11.23 13.05 -18.89
CA PRO A 548 -11.32 11.60 -18.65
C PRO A 548 -10.87 10.69 -19.81
N ASP A 549 -10.53 11.24 -20.98
CA ASP A 549 -10.22 10.51 -22.21
C ASP A 549 -8.72 10.55 -22.61
N ALA A 550 -7.81 11.11 -21.80
CA ALA A 550 -6.38 11.22 -22.14
C ALA A 550 -5.54 10.04 -21.60
N GLU A 551 -5.20 9.08 -22.46
CA GLU A 551 -4.33 7.91 -22.16
C GLU A 551 -2.84 8.28 -22.11
N TYR A 552 -2.37 8.87 -21.01
CA TYR A 552 -0.93 8.85 -20.69
C TYR A 552 -0.67 7.83 -19.58
N HIS A 553 0.16 6.84 -19.90
CA HIS A 553 0.56 5.78 -18.98
C HIS A 553 2.06 5.91 -18.69
N ALA A 554 2.43 6.10 -17.43
CA ALA A 554 3.81 6.02 -16.96
C ALA A 554 4.03 4.66 -16.30
N ILE A 555 4.84 3.78 -16.91
CA ILE A 555 4.94 2.38 -16.48
C ILE A 555 6.14 2.19 -15.54
N ALA A 556 6.12 1.42 -14.47
CA ALA A 556 7.31 1.06 -13.66
C ALA A 556 7.38 -0.46 -13.50
N ILE A 557 8.50 -1.09 -13.90
CA ILE A 557 8.60 -2.55 -13.91
C ILE A 557 9.40 -3.12 -12.74
N GLN A 558 8.76 -3.83 -11.81
CA GLN A 558 9.45 -4.36 -10.62
C GLN A 558 10.37 -5.55 -10.98
N ARG A 559 11.56 -5.57 -10.34
CA ARG A 559 12.62 -6.56 -10.56
C ARG A 559 12.13 -7.97 -10.23
N PRO A 560 12.38 -8.99 -11.08
CA PRO A 560 12.20 -10.37 -10.66
C PRO A 560 13.24 -10.72 -9.58
N ASP A 561 12.80 -11.49 -8.58
CA ASP A 561 13.66 -12.08 -7.56
C ASP A 561 14.74 -12.94 -8.24
N PRO A 562 16.04 -12.64 -8.06
CA PRO A 562 17.13 -13.38 -8.70
C PRO A 562 17.18 -14.86 -8.28
N THR A 563 16.42 -15.27 -7.26
CA THR A 563 16.32 -16.67 -6.81
C THR A 563 15.20 -17.46 -7.49
N ARG A 564 14.27 -16.81 -8.21
CA ARG A 564 13.17 -17.48 -8.92
C ARG A 564 13.45 -17.50 -10.43
N LYS A 565 13.51 -18.72 -10.98
CA LYS A 565 13.95 -19.02 -12.35
C LYS A 565 12.92 -18.73 -13.45
N TYR A 566 11.92 -17.89 -13.19
CA TYR A 566 10.84 -17.57 -14.13
C TYR A 566 10.86 -16.09 -14.50
N ASP A 567 11.03 -15.83 -15.80
CA ASP A 567 11.02 -14.50 -16.41
C ASP A 567 9.61 -13.92 -16.38
N GLY A 568 9.43 -12.87 -15.58
CA GLY A 568 8.20 -12.10 -15.52
C GLY A 568 8.47 -10.62 -15.46
N VAL A 569 7.71 -9.86 -16.25
CA VAL A 569 7.76 -8.40 -16.32
C VAL A 569 6.53 -7.88 -15.57
N TYR A 570 6.70 -7.28 -14.39
CA TYR A 570 5.63 -6.60 -13.64
C TYR A 570 5.47 -5.18 -14.17
N VAL A 571 4.28 -4.62 -14.38
CA VAL A 571 4.09 -3.28 -14.98
C VAL A 571 3.20 -2.44 -14.04
N VAL A 572 3.73 -1.35 -13.49
CA VAL A 572 3.01 -0.42 -12.57
C VAL A 572 2.65 0.86 -13.33
N LEU A 573 1.39 1.28 -13.41
CA LEU A 573 1.01 2.47 -14.18
C LEU A 573 0.75 3.68 -13.28
N ALA A 574 1.63 4.68 -13.28
CA ALA A 574 1.33 5.97 -12.71
C ALA A 574 0.35 6.76 -13.60
N ARG A 575 -0.79 7.14 -13.02
CA ARG A 575 -1.77 8.08 -13.60
C ARG A 575 -1.25 9.52 -13.47
N PRO A 576 -1.73 10.48 -14.30
CA PRO A 576 -1.34 11.89 -14.22
C PRO A 576 -1.53 12.54 -12.84
N ASP A 577 -2.45 12.03 -12.03
CA ASP A 577 -2.70 12.49 -10.65
C ASP A 577 -1.64 12.05 -9.62
N GLY A 578 -0.65 11.25 -10.04
CA GLY A 578 0.41 10.76 -9.16
C GLY A 578 0.06 9.49 -8.38
N SER A 579 -1.12 8.90 -8.59
CA SER A 579 -1.42 7.55 -8.10
C SER A 579 -0.65 6.51 -8.93
N GLN A 580 -0.06 5.51 -8.26
CA GLN A 580 0.76 4.44 -8.86
C GLN A 580 -0.05 3.19 -9.15
#